data_AF-A0A4S4FCT6-F1
#
_entry.id   AF-A0A4S4FCT6-F1
#
_cell.length_a   1.000
_cell.length_b   1.000
_cell.length_c   1.000
_cell.angle_alpha   90.00
_cell.angle_beta   90.00
_cell.angle_gamma   90.00
#
_symmetry.space_group_name_H-M   'P 1'
#
loop_
_entity.id
_entity.type
_entity.pdbx_description
1 polymer ?
#
loop_
_entity_poly.entity_id
_entity_poly.type
_entity_poly.pdbx_seq_one_letter_code
_entity_poly.pdbx_strand_id
1 'polypeptide(L)'
;MVHAPEIDGLSSMQKEYLLAMAQDDGPSATAEIAKRLDRDIHYANVYRTQLIKEDVIYSPAWGQVDFKLPYMRDYLREHGAYHFLHSGTE
;
A
#
# COMPACT_ATOMS: atom_id res chain seq x y z
N MET A 1 -14.15 -10.55 12.35
CA MET A 1 -13.84 -9.18 11.90
C MET A 1 -12.40 -8.92 12.31
N VAL A 2 -11.46 -9.24 11.43
CA VAL A 2 -10.05 -8.92 11.65
C VAL A 2 -9.89 -7.45 11.31
N HIS A 3 -9.89 -6.59 12.32
CA HIS A 3 -9.31 -5.26 12.16
C HIS A 3 -7.81 -5.48 12.05
N ALA A 4 -7.21 -5.07 10.94
CA ALA A 4 -5.76 -4.92 10.86
C ALA A 4 -5.43 -3.53 11.45
N PRO A 5 -5.07 -3.42 12.74
CA PRO A 5 -4.83 -2.10 13.38
C PRO A 5 -3.74 -1.29 12.67
N GLU A 6 -2.90 -1.98 11.91
CA GLU A 6 -1.79 -1.44 11.13
C GLU A 6 -2.26 -0.62 9.91
N ILE A 7 -3.48 -0.88 9.42
CA ILE A 7 -4.07 -0.19 8.27
C ILE A 7 -5.01 0.95 8.73
N ASP A 8 -5.64 0.82 9.90
CA ASP A 8 -6.68 1.76 10.35
C ASP A 8 -6.16 3.20 10.48
N GLY A 9 -4.93 3.38 10.97
CA GLY A 9 -4.28 4.69 11.11
C GLY A 9 -3.72 5.30 9.81
N LEU A 10 -3.79 4.58 8.68
CA LEU A 10 -3.22 5.04 7.41
C LEU A 10 -4.16 6.00 6.69
N SER A 11 -3.58 7.02 6.06
CA SER A 11 -4.33 7.90 5.15
C SER A 11 -4.87 7.14 3.94
N SER A 12 -5.91 7.69 3.29
CA SER A 12 -6.50 7.10 2.07
C SER A 12 -5.46 6.88 0.97
N MET A 13 -4.51 7.80 0.83
CA MET A 13 -3.44 7.70 -0.19
C MET A 13 -2.43 6.58 0.14
N GLN A 14 -2.12 6.36 1.42
CA GLN A 14 -1.30 5.22 1.84
C GLN A 14 -2.03 3.90 1.58
N LYS A 15 -3.33 3.83 1.86
CA LYS A 15 -4.17 2.66 1.57
C LYS A 15 -4.23 2.36 0.07
N GLU A 16 -4.40 3.38 -0.77
CA GLU A 16 -4.33 3.26 -2.23
C GLU A 16 -2.99 2.69 -2.71
N TYR A 17 -1.88 3.18 -2.16
CA TYR A 17 -0.55 2.68 -2.48
C TYR A 17 -0.40 1.19 -2.14
N LEU A 18 -0.83 0.79 -0.94
CA LEU A 18 -0.79 -0.62 -0.52
C LEU A 18 -1.72 -1.49 -1.37
N LEU A 19 -2.88 -0.99 -1.80
CA LEU A 19 -3.79 -1.71 -2.69
C LEU A 19 -3.20 -1.87 -4.09
N ALA A 20 -2.47 -0.87 -4.59
CA ALA A 20 -1.71 -0.99 -5.83
C ALA A 20 -0.55 -1.99 -5.72
N MET A 21 0.12 -2.09 -4.57
CA MET A 21 1.13 -3.12 -4.29
C MET A 21 0.52 -4.53 -4.23
N ALA A 22 -0.66 -4.66 -3.63
CA ALA A 22 -1.33 -5.94 -3.45
C ALA A 22 -1.71 -6.60 -4.79
N GLN A 23 -1.71 -5.88 -5.91
CA GLN A 23 -1.94 -6.46 -7.23
C GLN A 23 -0.80 -7.39 -7.69
N ASP A 24 0.43 -7.16 -7.22
CA ASP A 24 1.56 -8.07 -7.50
C ASP A 24 1.52 -9.29 -6.57
N ASP A 25 2.16 -10.39 -6.92
CA ASP A 25 2.33 -11.54 -6.00
C ASP A 25 3.61 -11.49 -5.17
N GLY A 26 4.54 -10.59 -5.53
CA GLY A 26 5.82 -10.39 -4.86
C GLY A 26 6.21 -8.91 -4.76
N PRO A 27 7.50 -8.59 -4.65
CA PRO A 27 7.97 -7.22 -4.58
C PRO A 27 7.45 -6.36 -5.74
N SER A 28 6.86 -5.23 -5.41
CA SER A 28 6.30 -4.27 -6.35
C SER A 28 7.32 -3.21 -6.71
N ALA A 29 7.43 -2.88 -8.00
CA ALA A 29 8.25 -1.76 -8.44
C ALA A 29 7.52 -0.42 -8.19
N THR A 30 8.19 0.54 -7.55
CA THR A 30 7.59 1.86 -7.26
C THR A 30 7.10 2.60 -8.51
N ALA A 31 7.78 2.40 -9.65
CA ALA A 31 7.35 2.96 -10.93
C ALA A 31 6.06 2.34 -11.45
N GLU A 32 5.87 1.03 -11.28
CA GLU A 32 4.62 0.37 -11.69
C GLU A 32 3.46 0.73 -10.76
N ILE A 33 3.74 0.89 -9.45
CA ILE A 33 2.75 1.42 -8.50
C ILE A 33 2.30 2.83 -8.93
N ALA A 34 3.23 3.72 -9.26
CA ALA A 34 2.91 5.07 -9.73
C ALA A 34 1.99 5.06 -10.97
N LYS A 35 2.30 4.19 -11.95
CA LYS A 35 1.47 4.00 -13.14
C LYS A 35 0.06 3.52 -12.80
N ARG A 36 -0.09 2.55 -11.90
CA ARG A 36 -1.41 2.04 -11.46
C ARG A 36 -2.26 3.10 -10.79
N LEU A 37 -1.62 4.02 -10.06
CA LEU A 37 -2.29 5.12 -9.38
C LEU A 37 -2.59 6.32 -10.30
N ASP A 38 -2.15 6.30 -11.56
CA ASP A 38 -2.18 7.45 -12.47
C ASP A 38 -1.50 8.70 -11.84
N ARG A 39 -0.29 8.47 -11.30
CA ARG A 39 0.53 9.46 -10.60
C ARG A 39 1.98 9.39 -11.06
N ASP A 40 2.71 10.46 -10.79
CA ASP A 40 4.14 10.50 -11.07
C ASP A 40 4.98 9.75 -10.01
N ILE A 41 6.25 9.54 -10.34
CA ILE A 41 7.19 8.80 -9.50
C ILE A 41 7.52 9.55 -8.19
N HIS A 42 7.47 10.89 -8.17
CA HIS A 42 7.73 11.67 -6.96
C HIS A 42 6.60 11.48 -5.96
N TYR A 43 5.35 11.54 -6.43
CA TYR A 43 4.17 11.21 -5.63
C TYR A 43 4.31 9.83 -4.98
N ALA A 44 4.62 8.79 -5.77
CA ALA A 44 4.79 7.43 -5.26
C ALA A 44 5.95 7.31 -4.23
N ASN A 45 7.03 8.06 -4.41
CA ASN A 45 8.18 8.04 -3.49
C ASN A 45 7.88 8.68 -2.12
N VAL A 46 6.99 9.67 -2.08
CA VAL A 46 6.53 10.26 -0.80
C VAL A 46 5.87 9.18 0.06
N TYR A 47 4.88 8.47 -0.49
CA TYR A 47 4.16 7.43 0.25
C TYR A 47 5.02 6.20 0.53
N ARG A 48 5.91 5.82 -0.39
CA ARG A 48 6.93 4.80 -0.12
C ARG A 48 7.72 5.13 1.16
N THR A 49 8.19 6.37 1.29
CA THR A 49 9.00 6.79 2.44
C THR A 49 8.21 6.76 3.74
N GLN A 50 6.96 7.22 3.71
CA GLN A 50 6.07 7.21 4.86
C GLN A 50 5.75 5.78 5.32
N LEU A 51 5.36 4.90 4.39
CA LEU A 51 5.02 3.51 4.68
C LEU A 51 6.21 2.70 5.20
N ILE A 52 7.44 3.00 4.74
CA ILE A 52 8.66 2.42 5.32
C ILE A 52 8.87 2.93 6.76
N LYS A 53 8.66 4.23 7.00
CA LYS A 53 8.82 4.82 8.34
C LYS A 53 7.81 4.26 9.35
N GLU A 54 6.62 3.90 8.88
CA GLU A 54 5.56 3.25 9.67
C GLU A 54 5.76 1.73 9.83
N ASP A 55 6.86 1.18 9.29
CA ASP A 55 7.20 -0.26 9.28
C ASP A 55 6.17 -1.17 8.59
N VAL A 56 5.34 -0.61 7.72
CA VAL A 56 4.30 -1.35 6.97
C VAL A 56 4.89 -2.09 5.76
N ILE A 57 5.89 -1.48 5.11
CA ILE A 57 6.59 -2.03 3.95
C ILE A 57 8.10 -1.91 4.12
N TYR A 58 8.86 -2.67 3.36
CA TYR A 58 10.33 -2.56 3.29
C TYR A 58 10.81 -2.56 1.83
N SER A 59 12.10 -2.29 1.60
CA SER A 59 12.68 -2.23 0.25
C SER A 59 13.65 -3.40 0.04
N PRO A 60 13.22 -4.51 -0.60
CA PRO A 60 14.07 -5.69 -0.79
C PRO A 60 15.15 -5.50 -1.87
N ALA A 61 14.91 -4.60 -2.82
CA ALA A 61 15.83 -4.29 -3.91
C ALA A 61 15.63 -2.85 -4.38
N TRP A 62 16.57 -2.35 -5.21
CA TRP A 62 16.52 -1.00 -5.73
C TRP A 62 15.23 -0.74 -6.51
N GLY A 63 14.49 0.31 -6.11
CA GLY A 63 13.23 0.71 -6.73
C GLY A 63 12.04 -0.23 -6.44
N GLN A 64 12.21 -1.23 -5.57
CA GLN A 64 11.15 -2.17 -5.19
C GLN A 64 10.75 -2.04 -3.73
N VAL A 65 9.53 -2.44 -3.44
CA VAL A 65 8.94 -2.51 -2.11
C VAL A 65 8.16 -3.81 -1.93
N ASP A 66 8.14 -4.33 -0.71
CA ASP A 66 7.30 -5.48 -0.35
C ASP A 66 6.69 -5.28 1.04
N PHE A 67 5.60 -6.00 1.31
CA PHE A 67 4.91 -5.92 2.60
C PHE A 67 5.78 -6.48 3.71
N LYS A 68 5.85 -5.78 4.84
CA LYS A 68 6.58 -6.29 6.00
C LYS A 68 5.94 -7.56 6.57
N LEU A 69 4.61 -7.63 6.50
CA LEU A 69 3.84 -8.79 6.94
C LEU A 69 3.26 -9.56 5.74
N PRO A 70 3.57 -10.87 5.60
CA PRO A 70 3.18 -11.66 4.44
C PRO A 70 1.68 -11.69 4.16
N TYR A 71 0.84 -11.69 5.21
CA TYR A 71 -0.61 -11.79 5.09
C TYR A 71 -1.29 -10.51 4.58
N MET A 72 -0.59 -9.36 4.59
CA MET A 72 -1.18 -8.08 4.20
C MET A 72 -1.66 -8.07 2.75
N ARG A 73 -0.94 -8.76 1.87
CA ARG A 73 -1.27 -8.84 0.45
C ARG A 73 -2.66 -9.46 0.26
N ASP A 74 -2.88 -10.62 0.84
CA ASP A 74 -4.17 -11.33 0.74
C ASP A 74 -5.27 -10.57 1.48
N TYR A 75 -4.97 -10.03 2.66
CA TYR A 75 -5.93 -9.20 3.40
C TYR A 75 -6.44 -8.02 2.56
N LEU A 76 -5.54 -7.29 1.89
CA LEU A 76 -5.89 -6.14 1.04
C LEU A 76 -6.63 -6.56 -0.24
N ARG A 77 -6.35 -7.74 -0.78
CA ARG A 77 -7.11 -8.30 -1.93
C ARG A 77 -8.54 -8.65 -1.54
N GLU A 78 -8.73 -9.26 -0.37
CA GLU A 78 -10.04 -9.68 0.14
C GLU A 78 -10.87 -8.50 0.66
N HIS A 79 -10.24 -7.52 1.31
CA HIS A 79 -10.91 -6.45 2.04
C HIS A 79 -10.75 -5.06 1.41
N GLY A 80 -9.98 -4.93 0.33
CA GLY A 80 -9.69 -3.64 -0.30
C GLY A 80 -10.94 -2.87 -0.73
N ALA A 81 -11.98 -3.58 -1.19
CA ALA A 81 -13.27 -2.98 -1.53
C ALA A 81 -13.96 -2.32 -0.33
N TYR A 82 -13.81 -2.87 0.88
CA TYR A 82 -14.38 -2.27 2.09
C TYR A 82 -13.63 -1.00 2.49
N HIS A 83 -12.32 -0.95 2.32
CA HIS A 83 -11.54 0.25 2.68
C HIS A 83 -11.90 1.47 1.81
N PHE A 84 -12.13 1.28 0.51
CA PHE A 84 -12.56 2.37 -0.37
C PHE A 84 -13.95 2.92 -0.06
N LEU A 85 -14.88 2.08 0.39
CA LEU A 85 -16.27 2.49 0.64
C LEU A 85 -16.45 3.29 1.94
N HIS A 86 -15.52 3.17 2.90
CA HIS A 86 -15.61 3.85 4.20
C HIS A 86 -14.68 5.06 4.33
N SER A 87 -13.90 5.38 3.29
CA SER A 87 -12.96 6.52 3.27
C SER A 87 -13.63 7.87 2.90
N GLY A 88 -14.98 7.93 2.89
CA GLY A 88 -15.77 9.05 2.38
C GLY A 88 -16.47 9.92 3.43
N THR A 89 -16.11 9.83 4.70
CA THR A 89 -16.72 10.67 5.76
C THR A 89 -15.66 11.14 6.74
N GLU A 90 -14.97 12.23 6.39
CA GLU A 90 -14.41 13.21 7.33
C GLU A 90 -14.53 14.62 6.72
#